data_AF-A0A5R9KDT5-F1
#
_entry.id   AF-A0A5R9KDT5-F1
#
_cell.length_a   1.000
_cell.length_b   1.000
_cell.length_c   1.000
_cell.angle_alpha   90.00
_cell.angle_beta   90.00
_cell.angle_gamma   90.00
#
_symmetry.space_group_name_H-M   'P 1'
#
loop_
_entity.id
_entity.type
_entity.pdbx_description
1 polymer ?
#
loop_
_entity_poly.entity_id
_entity_poly.type
_entity_poly.pdbx_seq_one_letter_code
_entity_poly.pdbx_strand_id
1 'polypeptide(L)'
;MDLIKKLTGYINIIIFQLQYKYLFSGSIVIIKPGSTCRIAKNVKILNSKITVCPGSTLEIQDHTKINKAIIYVEGSLSIEPDCIIENGDSPGKASILIHDGGALEIYHHTRLRCKIWIRYGGKVKIGKYTNINEGTEIRCDEQVQIGDYCMISYNCVIWDTNTHNIYPDEERRRLTTNYYPKFGHEIEKPRTAKIYIGNDCWIGREAVILKGVTIKNSVVVGYRTMLSKGIIEDNKTVIQEISYRILDK
;
A
#
# COMPACT_ATOMS: atom_id res chain seq x y z
N MET A 1 -36.31 17.90 -15.64
CA MET A 1 -36.86 17.29 -14.41
C MET A 1 -36.14 16.00 -14.02
N ASP A 2 -35.84 15.11 -14.96
CA ASP A 2 -35.24 13.79 -14.68
C ASP A 2 -33.75 13.85 -14.29
N LEU A 3 -32.99 14.75 -14.92
CA LEU A 3 -31.59 15.02 -14.58
C LEU A 3 -31.44 15.63 -13.18
N ILE A 4 -32.35 16.55 -12.81
CA ILE A 4 -32.37 17.20 -11.50
C ILE A 4 -32.74 16.17 -10.42
N LYS A 5 -33.73 15.31 -10.65
CA LYS A 5 -34.08 14.21 -9.73
C LYS A 5 -32.93 13.22 -9.55
N LYS A 6 -32.25 12.84 -10.63
CA LYS A 6 -31.02 12.02 -10.56
C LYS A 6 -29.92 12.74 -9.78
N LEU A 7 -29.63 14.01 -10.09
CA LEU A 7 -28.63 14.80 -9.36
C LEU A 7 -28.96 14.89 -7.87
N THR A 8 -30.21 15.20 -7.51
CA THR A 8 -30.64 15.26 -6.11
C THR A 8 -30.54 13.90 -5.42
N GLY A 9 -30.83 12.81 -6.12
CA GLY A 9 -30.65 11.44 -5.61
C GLY A 9 -29.18 11.12 -5.33
N TYR A 10 -28.29 11.42 -6.29
CA TYR A 10 -26.84 11.25 -6.13
C TYR A 10 -26.26 12.13 -5.02
N ILE A 11 -26.71 13.39 -4.93
CA ILE A 11 -26.30 14.33 -3.88
C ILE A 11 -26.74 13.82 -2.51
N ASN A 12 -27.98 13.36 -2.37
CA ASN A 12 -28.47 12.79 -1.10
C ASN A 12 -27.69 11.53 -0.70
N ILE A 13 -27.36 10.65 -1.64
CA ILE A 13 -26.56 9.45 -1.37
C ILE A 13 -25.17 9.82 -0.85
N ILE A 14 -24.51 10.81 -1.46
CA ILE A 14 -23.19 11.29 -1.02
C ILE A 14 -23.28 11.96 0.36
N ILE A 15 -24.35 12.72 0.60
CA ILE A 15 -24.60 13.41 1.87
C ILE A 15 -24.68 12.43 3.05
N PHE A 16 -25.34 11.27 2.90
CA PHE A 16 -25.45 10.30 3.99
C PHE A 16 -24.19 9.46 4.22
N GLN A 17 -23.32 9.36 3.23
CA GLN A 17 -22.07 8.58 3.33
C GLN A 17 -20.92 9.40 3.94
N LEU A 18 -21.02 10.74 3.88
CA LEU A 18 -19.98 11.65 4.32
C LEU A 18 -19.96 11.80 5.85
N GLN A 19 -18.78 11.66 6.43
CA GLN A 19 -18.56 11.87 7.86
C GLN A 19 -18.19 13.35 8.13
N TYR A 20 -19.21 14.20 8.28
CA TYR A 20 -19.08 15.66 8.37
C TYR A 20 -18.08 16.19 9.40
N LYS A 21 -17.88 15.48 10.52
CA LYS A 21 -16.96 15.91 11.59
C LYS A 21 -15.51 16.09 11.10
N TYR A 22 -15.12 15.40 10.02
CA TYR A 22 -13.77 15.48 9.46
C TYR A 22 -13.60 16.60 8.42
N LEU A 23 -14.68 17.26 8.00
CA LEU A 23 -14.56 18.39 7.07
C LEU A 23 -13.80 19.56 7.70
N PHE A 24 -13.97 19.79 9.00
CA PHE A 24 -13.28 20.85 9.75
C PHE A 24 -11.76 20.66 9.83
N SER A 25 -11.27 19.43 9.62
CA SER A 25 -9.83 19.13 9.52
C SER A 25 -9.33 19.05 8.08
N GLY A 26 -10.11 19.53 7.11
CA GLY A 26 -9.79 19.45 5.68
C GLY A 26 -9.87 18.03 5.12
N SER A 27 -10.55 17.11 5.80
CA SER A 27 -10.61 15.70 5.44
C SER A 27 -11.98 15.29 4.89
N ILE A 28 -11.96 14.37 3.93
CA ILE A 28 -13.16 13.78 3.32
C ILE A 28 -13.18 12.30 3.66
N VAL A 29 -14.12 11.88 4.49
CA VAL A 29 -14.29 10.46 4.87
C VAL A 29 -15.66 9.99 4.42
N ILE A 30 -15.68 9.05 3.48
CA ILE A 30 -16.89 8.51 2.84
C ILE A 30 -17.02 7.03 3.21
N ILE A 31 -18.12 6.67 3.87
CA ILE A 31 -18.45 5.30 4.25
C ILE A 31 -19.68 4.87 3.44
N LYS A 32 -19.48 3.98 2.45
CA LYS A 32 -20.57 3.53 1.58
C LYS A 32 -21.48 2.53 2.30
N PRO A 33 -22.79 2.45 1.96
CA PRO A 33 -23.73 1.52 2.58
C PRO A 33 -23.26 0.06 2.47
N GLY A 34 -23.55 -0.73 3.49
CA GLY A 34 -23.14 -2.14 3.57
C GLY A 34 -21.68 -2.35 3.97
N SER A 35 -20.95 -1.29 4.36
CA SER A 35 -19.61 -1.41 4.95
C SER A 35 -19.67 -1.43 6.48
N THR A 36 -18.66 -2.03 7.10
CA THR A 36 -18.45 -1.95 8.56
C THR A 36 -17.33 -0.96 8.84
N CYS A 37 -17.61 0.10 9.59
CA CYS A 37 -16.60 1.11 9.92
C CYS A 37 -16.60 1.41 11.42
N ARG A 38 -15.43 1.29 12.05
CA ARG A 38 -15.16 1.66 13.44
C ARG A 38 -13.95 2.57 13.48
N ILE A 39 -14.15 3.82 13.88
CA ILE A 39 -13.06 4.78 14.10
C ILE A 39 -13.15 5.24 15.55
N ALA A 40 -12.12 4.94 16.33
CA ALA A 40 -12.07 5.24 17.75
C ALA A 40 -12.05 6.76 18.02
N LYS A 41 -12.35 7.15 19.27
CA LYS A 41 -12.65 8.55 19.64
C LYS A 41 -11.44 9.47 19.47
N ASN A 42 -10.23 8.98 19.76
CA ASN A 42 -9.01 9.77 19.78
C ASN A 42 -8.22 9.71 18.46
N VAL A 43 -8.84 9.23 17.38
CA VAL A 43 -8.25 9.23 16.04
C VAL A 43 -8.26 10.64 15.45
N LYS A 44 -7.12 11.08 14.93
CA LYS A 44 -6.97 12.37 14.24
C LYS A 44 -6.81 12.15 12.74
N ILE A 45 -7.77 12.63 11.96
CA ILE A 45 -7.74 12.58 10.49
C ILE A 45 -7.65 14.01 9.98
N LEU A 46 -6.57 14.37 9.29
CA LEU A 46 -6.22 15.72 8.87
C LEU A 46 -5.88 15.74 7.38
N ASN A 47 -6.43 16.68 6.61
CA ASN A 47 -6.15 16.86 5.18
C ASN A 47 -6.18 15.57 4.33
N SER A 48 -7.00 14.59 4.73
CA SER A 48 -6.95 13.23 4.20
C SER A 48 -8.25 12.83 3.50
N LYS A 49 -8.16 11.89 2.56
CA LYS A 49 -9.33 11.30 1.92
C LYS A 49 -9.43 9.82 2.27
N ILE A 50 -10.55 9.40 2.84
CA ILE A 50 -10.82 7.99 3.13
C ILE A 50 -12.12 7.60 2.44
N THR A 51 -12.13 6.46 1.75
CA THR A 51 -13.33 5.89 1.13
C THR A 51 -13.40 4.40 1.45
N VAL A 52 -14.52 3.96 2.02
CA VAL A 52 -14.79 2.56 2.34
C VAL A 52 -15.94 2.08 1.45
N CYS A 53 -15.70 1.02 0.69
CA CYS A 53 -16.64 0.45 -0.27
C CYS A 53 -17.65 -0.53 0.38
N PRO A 54 -18.78 -0.81 -0.29
CA PRO A 54 -19.74 -1.80 0.21
C PRO A 54 -19.08 -3.15 0.49
N GLY A 55 -19.54 -3.85 1.52
CA GLY A 55 -18.97 -5.15 1.94
C GLY A 55 -17.56 -5.07 2.56
N SER A 56 -16.99 -3.87 2.70
CA SER A 56 -15.64 -3.67 3.23
C SER A 56 -15.64 -3.33 4.72
N THR A 57 -14.50 -3.58 5.38
CA THR A 57 -14.31 -3.30 6.80
C THR A 57 -13.16 -2.32 7.02
N LEU A 58 -13.41 -1.27 7.80
CA LEU A 58 -12.40 -0.33 8.27
C LEU A 58 -12.43 -0.26 9.80
N GLU A 59 -11.31 -0.59 10.43
CA GLU A 59 -11.09 -0.39 11.87
C GLU A 59 -9.87 0.50 12.09
N ILE A 60 -10.06 1.60 12.82
CA ILE A 60 -8.97 2.51 13.23
C ILE A 60 -9.07 2.71 14.74
N GLN A 61 -8.06 2.24 15.47
CA GLN A 61 -8.03 2.29 16.92
C GLN A 61 -7.37 3.57 17.45
N ASP A 62 -7.50 3.79 18.76
CA ASP A 62 -7.22 5.08 19.41
C ASP A 62 -5.79 5.62 19.20
N HIS A 63 -5.66 6.94 19.34
CA HIS A 63 -4.42 7.70 19.20
C HIS A 63 -3.74 7.63 17.82
N THR A 64 -4.35 6.92 16.86
CA THR A 64 -3.90 6.90 15.47
C THR A 64 -4.04 8.28 14.82
N LYS A 65 -3.01 8.68 14.04
CA LYS A 65 -2.97 9.92 13.28
C LYS A 65 -2.89 9.63 11.79
N ILE A 66 -3.78 10.22 11.01
CA ILE A 66 -3.80 10.15 9.55
C ILE A 66 -3.72 11.59 9.01
N ASN A 67 -2.66 11.92 8.28
CA ASN A 67 -2.40 13.28 7.82
C ASN A 67 -1.95 13.34 6.35
N LYS A 68 -2.66 14.08 5.50
CA LYS A 68 -2.36 14.18 4.05
C LYS A 68 -2.31 12.82 3.34
N ALA A 69 -3.13 11.86 3.76
CA ALA A 69 -3.17 10.51 3.20
C ALA A 69 -4.40 10.27 2.31
N ILE A 70 -4.29 9.33 1.38
CA ILE A 70 -5.42 8.79 0.61
C ILE A 70 -5.60 7.32 0.97
N ILE A 71 -6.80 6.96 1.45
CA ILE A 71 -7.14 5.58 1.82
C ILE A 71 -8.40 5.17 1.04
N TYR A 72 -8.29 4.09 0.29
CA TYR A 72 -9.42 3.45 -0.40
C TYR A 72 -9.48 1.99 0.04
N VAL A 73 -10.66 1.55 0.51
CA VAL A 73 -10.85 0.22 1.09
C VAL A 73 -11.97 -0.50 0.36
N GLU A 74 -11.60 -1.49 -0.46
CA GLU A 74 -12.46 -2.51 -1.05
C GLU A 74 -11.93 -3.88 -0.62
N GLY A 75 -12.27 -4.27 0.62
CA GLY A 75 -11.64 -5.34 1.37
C GLY A 75 -11.62 -5.04 2.87
N SER A 76 -10.50 -5.31 3.56
CA SER A 76 -10.35 -4.99 4.99
C SER A 76 -9.10 -4.17 5.30
N LEU A 77 -9.26 -3.19 6.19
CA LEU A 77 -8.17 -2.41 6.78
C LEU A 77 -8.34 -2.38 8.30
N SER A 78 -7.33 -2.89 9.02
CA SER A 78 -7.20 -2.75 10.46
C SER A 78 -5.96 -1.95 10.81
N ILE A 79 -6.14 -0.92 11.64
CA ILE A 79 -5.06 -0.08 12.18
C ILE A 79 -5.16 -0.10 13.70
N GLU A 80 -4.21 -0.77 14.33
CA GLU A 80 -4.04 -0.81 15.78
C GLU A 80 -3.63 0.55 16.36
N PRO A 81 -3.64 0.73 17.70
CA PRO A 81 -3.43 2.03 18.33
C PRO A 81 -2.07 2.66 18.04
N ASP A 82 -2.00 3.97 18.23
CA ASP A 82 -0.75 4.75 18.18
C ASP A 82 -0.01 4.71 16.83
N CYS A 83 -0.72 4.36 15.75
CA CYS A 83 -0.16 4.39 14.40
C CYS A 83 -0.14 5.79 13.80
N ILE A 84 0.79 6.03 12.88
CA ILE A 84 0.89 7.29 12.13
C ILE A 84 0.93 6.97 10.65
N ILE A 85 -0.04 7.48 9.89
CA ILE A 85 -0.05 7.43 8.42
C ILE A 85 -0.01 8.86 7.94
N GLU A 86 1.11 9.27 7.33
CA GLU A 86 1.26 10.66 6.92
C GLU A 86 2.04 10.82 5.65
N ASN A 87 1.77 11.89 4.91
CA ASN A 87 2.64 12.24 3.80
C ASN A 87 4.05 12.60 4.28
N GLY A 88 5.04 12.34 3.42
CA GLY A 88 6.38 12.83 3.65
C GLY A 88 6.60 14.30 3.29
N ASP A 89 7.87 14.66 3.21
CA ASP A 89 8.34 16.03 2.92
C ASP A 89 8.37 16.29 1.41
N SER A 90 8.32 15.22 0.60
CA SER A 90 8.34 15.27 -0.85
C SER A 90 6.92 15.41 -1.43
N PRO A 91 6.79 15.90 -2.69
CA PRO A 91 5.52 15.96 -3.40
C PRO A 91 5.04 14.53 -3.73
N GLY A 92 4.26 13.98 -2.82
CA GLY A 92 3.56 12.70 -2.92
C GLY A 92 2.39 12.72 -1.94
N LYS A 93 1.57 11.67 -1.91
CA LYS A 93 0.67 11.41 -0.78
C LYS A 93 0.93 9.97 -0.35
N ALA A 94 1.05 9.75 0.95
CA ALA A 94 0.91 8.40 1.48
C ALA A 94 -0.45 7.84 1.04
N SER A 95 -0.45 6.66 0.43
CA SER A 95 -1.66 6.10 -0.17
C SER A 95 -1.81 4.63 0.17
N ILE A 96 -2.98 4.25 0.68
CA ILE A 96 -3.37 2.87 0.91
C ILE A 96 -4.55 2.58 -0.01
N LEU A 97 -4.32 1.74 -1.01
CA LEU A 97 -5.32 1.35 -2.00
C LEU A 97 -5.54 -0.15 -1.87
N ILE A 98 -6.68 -0.56 -1.33
CA ILE A 98 -7.06 -1.96 -1.17
C ILE A 98 -8.20 -2.24 -2.13
N HIS A 99 -7.99 -3.19 -3.05
CA HIS A 99 -8.93 -3.59 -4.09
C HIS A 99 -9.20 -5.10 -4.03
N ASP A 100 -10.29 -5.50 -4.67
CA ASP A 100 -10.64 -6.91 -4.95
C ASP A 100 -10.60 -7.81 -3.70
N GLY A 101 -11.07 -7.30 -2.56
CA GLY A 101 -11.14 -8.07 -1.31
C GLY A 101 -9.79 -8.24 -0.61
N GLY A 102 -8.80 -7.42 -0.92
CA GLY A 102 -7.50 -7.42 -0.23
C GLY A 102 -7.60 -7.09 1.27
N ALA A 103 -6.53 -7.36 2.02
CA ALA A 103 -6.47 -7.11 3.45
C ALA A 103 -5.16 -6.42 3.86
N LEU A 104 -5.25 -5.39 4.70
CA LEU A 104 -4.12 -4.73 5.33
C LEU A 104 -4.30 -4.71 6.86
N GLU A 105 -3.30 -5.26 7.56
CA GLU A 105 -3.19 -5.21 9.01
C GLU A 105 -1.94 -4.41 9.41
N ILE A 106 -2.16 -3.31 10.14
CA ILE A 106 -1.10 -2.45 10.67
C ILE A 106 -1.13 -2.56 12.19
N TYR A 107 -0.05 -3.10 12.75
CA TYR A 107 0.09 -3.30 14.19
C TYR A 107 0.56 -2.01 14.89
N HIS A 108 0.36 -1.95 16.21
CA HIS A 108 0.49 -0.72 16.98
C HIS A 108 1.87 -0.04 16.88
N HIS A 109 1.90 1.27 17.10
CA HIS A 109 3.12 2.10 17.15
C HIS A 109 3.91 2.12 15.82
N THR A 110 3.23 1.91 14.70
CA THR A 110 3.85 1.86 13.37
C THR A 110 3.62 3.15 12.60
N ARG A 111 4.65 3.61 11.87
CA ARG A 111 4.63 4.86 11.09
C ARG A 111 4.84 4.60 9.61
N LEU A 112 3.87 4.97 8.79
CA LEU A 112 3.87 4.78 7.34
C LEU A 112 3.83 6.12 6.60
N ARG A 113 4.82 6.33 5.73
CA ARG A 113 4.90 7.45 4.76
C ARG A 113 4.91 6.95 3.32
N CYS A 114 4.50 5.71 3.09
CA CYS A 114 4.66 4.97 1.85
C CYS A 114 3.36 4.84 1.05
N LYS A 115 3.46 4.19 -0.12
CA LYS A 115 2.33 3.74 -0.92
C LYS A 115 2.13 2.24 -0.75
N ILE A 116 0.90 1.80 -0.54
CA ILE A 116 0.51 0.40 -0.45
C ILE A 116 -0.63 0.18 -1.43
N TRP A 117 -0.45 -0.74 -2.37
CA TRP A 117 -1.47 -1.14 -3.32
C TRP A 117 -1.68 -2.65 -3.24
N ILE A 118 -2.91 -3.04 -2.89
CA ILE A 118 -3.32 -4.43 -2.69
C ILE A 118 -4.42 -4.76 -3.68
N ARG A 119 -4.29 -5.86 -4.40
CA ARG A 119 -5.27 -6.33 -5.40
C ARG A 119 -5.46 -7.84 -5.29
N TYR A 120 -6.42 -8.38 -6.02
CA TYR A 120 -6.65 -9.83 -6.15
C TYR A 120 -6.67 -10.62 -4.82
N GLY A 121 -7.27 -10.04 -3.77
CA GLY A 121 -7.32 -10.66 -2.44
C GLY A 121 -5.98 -10.75 -1.71
N GLY A 122 -4.97 -9.99 -2.14
CA GLY A 122 -3.64 -9.94 -1.53
C GLY A 122 -3.69 -9.52 -0.06
N LYS A 123 -2.69 -9.94 0.71
CA LYS A 123 -2.63 -9.71 2.16
C LYS A 123 -1.33 -9.04 2.57
N VAL A 124 -1.43 -7.87 3.19
CA VAL A 124 -0.28 -7.16 3.75
C VAL A 124 -0.39 -7.13 5.27
N LYS A 125 0.68 -7.53 5.96
CA LYS A 125 0.82 -7.39 7.40
C LYS A 125 2.09 -6.60 7.72
N ILE A 126 1.95 -5.56 8.55
CA ILE A 126 3.05 -4.74 9.02
C ILE A 126 3.09 -4.81 10.55
N GLY A 127 4.20 -5.30 11.07
CA GLY A 127 4.44 -5.48 12.50
C GLY A 127 4.54 -4.18 13.30
N LYS A 128 4.79 -4.34 14.59
CA LYS A 128 4.84 -3.29 15.61
C LYS A 128 6.12 -2.48 15.53
N TYR A 129 6.06 -1.22 15.94
CA TYR A 129 7.26 -0.36 16.00
C TYR A 129 8.05 -0.31 14.69
N THR A 130 7.35 -0.49 13.56
CA THR A 130 7.97 -0.51 12.24
C THR A 130 7.78 0.86 11.58
N ASN A 131 8.82 1.35 10.90
CA ASN A 131 8.76 2.57 10.12
C ASN A 131 9.02 2.30 8.64
N ILE A 132 8.17 2.85 7.78
CA ILE A 132 8.35 2.83 6.33
C ILE A 132 8.35 4.26 5.80
N ASN A 133 9.50 4.67 5.25
CA ASN A 133 9.72 6.04 4.81
C ASN A 133 9.15 6.35 3.43
N GLU A 134 9.21 7.64 3.12
CA GLU A 134 8.60 8.24 1.95
C GLU A 134 9.12 7.65 0.64
N GLY A 135 8.21 7.57 -0.34
CA GLY A 135 8.49 7.10 -1.68
C GLY A 135 8.60 5.59 -1.81
N THR A 136 8.63 4.86 -0.69
CA THR A 136 8.55 3.40 -0.70
C THR A 136 7.19 2.94 -1.22
N GLU A 137 7.18 1.89 -2.04
CA GLU A 137 5.97 1.31 -2.63
C GLU A 137 5.89 -0.20 -2.34
N ILE A 138 4.77 -0.61 -1.73
CA ILE A 138 4.39 -2.01 -1.54
C ILE A 138 3.30 -2.35 -2.54
N ARG A 139 3.52 -3.35 -3.39
CA ARG A 139 2.50 -3.94 -4.26
C ARG A 139 2.28 -5.39 -3.88
N CYS A 140 1.03 -5.72 -3.57
CA CYS A 140 0.64 -7.01 -3.05
C CYS A 140 -0.55 -7.57 -3.83
N ASP A 141 -0.32 -8.65 -4.59
CA ASP A 141 -1.38 -9.44 -5.20
C ASP A 141 -1.54 -10.81 -4.52
N GLU A 142 -0.61 -11.23 -3.65
CA GLU A 142 -0.65 -12.50 -2.89
C GLU A 142 -0.43 -12.30 -1.39
N GLN A 143 0.81 -12.04 -0.95
CA GLN A 143 1.14 -11.82 0.45
C GLN A 143 2.48 -11.08 0.63
N VAL A 144 2.47 -10.01 1.41
CA VAL A 144 3.66 -9.32 1.92
C VAL A 144 3.58 -9.25 3.45
N GLN A 145 4.58 -9.79 4.14
CA GLN A 145 4.68 -9.69 5.59
C GLN A 145 5.96 -8.97 5.99
N ILE A 146 5.83 -7.94 6.83
CA ILE A 146 6.93 -7.20 7.43
C ILE A 146 6.83 -7.37 8.94
N GLY A 147 7.91 -7.81 9.57
CA GLY A 147 7.98 -8.06 11.00
C GLY A 147 7.98 -6.80 11.86
N ASP A 148 8.28 -7.01 13.13
CA ASP A 148 8.36 -5.97 14.15
C ASP A 148 9.72 -5.25 14.09
N TYR A 149 9.78 -4.03 14.60
CA TYR A 149 11.01 -3.24 14.75
C TYR A 149 11.80 -3.03 13.45
N CYS A 150 11.12 -3.01 12.30
CA CYS A 150 11.77 -2.81 11.01
C CYS A 150 11.94 -1.33 10.68
N MET A 151 13.06 -1.01 10.03
CA MET A 151 13.36 0.32 9.50
C MET A 151 13.48 0.23 7.99
N ILE A 152 12.47 0.70 7.26
CA ILE A 152 12.47 0.72 5.80
C ILE A 152 12.70 2.15 5.34
N SER A 153 13.81 2.37 4.64
CA SER A 153 14.24 3.67 4.19
C SER A 153 13.40 4.19 3.01
N TYR A 154 13.85 5.28 2.40
CA TYR A 154 13.15 6.01 1.35
C TYR A 154 13.20 5.26 0.02
N ASN A 155 12.15 5.43 -0.80
CA ASN A 155 12.09 4.98 -2.19
C ASN A 155 12.36 3.48 -2.41
N CYS A 156 12.06 2.63 -1.44
CA CYS A 156 12.18 1.18 -1.60
C CYS A 156 11.03 0.60 -2.43
N VAL A 157 11.25 -0.55 -3.06
CA VAL A 157 10.25 -1.28 -3.83
C VAL A 157 10.05 -2.65 -3.21
N ILE A 158 8.82 -3.02 -2.84
CA ILE A 158 8.49 -4.32 -2.24
C ILE A 158 7.30 -4.92 -2.99
N TRP A 159 7.57 -5.75 -4.00
CA TRP A 159 6.54 -6.21 -4.95
C TRP A 159 6.50 -7.73 -5.03
N ASP A 160 5.41 -8.34 -4.53
CA ASP A 160 5.18 -9.79 -4.60
C ASP A 160 4.63 -10.26 -5.96
N THR A 161 4.52 -9.33 -6.92
CA THR A 161 3.82 -9.46 -8.19
C THR A 161 4.64 -8.85 -9.32
N ASN A 162 4.45 -9.35 -10.53
CA ASN A 162 4.93 -8.69 -11.74
C ASN A 162 4.08 -7.48 -12.15
N THR A 163 2.97 -7.20 -11.45
CA THR A 163 1.92 -6.23 -11.80
C THR A 163 1.14 -6.56 -13.08
N HIS A 164 1.82 -7.15 -14.06
CA HIS A 164 1.34 -7.51 -15.39
C HIS A 164 1.57 -9.00 -15.71
N ASN A 165 0.67 -9.55 -16.51
CA ASN A 165 0.76 -10.85 -17.13
C ASN A 165 1.72 -10.81 -18.32
N ILE A 166 2.35 -11.95 -18.61
CA ILE A 166 3.20 -12.12 -19.80
C ILE A 166 2.36 -12.88 -20.83
N TYR A 167 1.84 -12.13 -21.80
CA TYR A 167 1.07 -12.68 -22.92
C TYR A 167 1.92 -12.88 -24.17
N PRO A 168 1.54 -13.79 -25.08
CA PRO A 168 2.01 -13.77 -26.45
C PRO A 168 1.77 -12.40 -27.11
N ASP A 169 2.64 -12.04 -28.05
CA ASP A 169 2.63 -10.72 -28.71
C ASP A 169 1.28 -10.38 -29.36
N GLU A 170 0.65 -11.36 -30.01
CA GLU A 170 -0.65 -11.19 -30.66
C GLU A 170 -1.74 -10.84 -29.66
N GLU A 171 -1.81 -11.55 -28.53
CA GLU A 171 -2.82 -11.32 -27.50
C GLU A 171 -2.63 -9.94 -26.85
N ARG A 172 -1.39 -9.56 -26.53
CA ARG A 172 -1.07 -8.23 -26.00
C ARG A 172 -1.50 -7.10 -26.95
N ARG A 173 -1.30 -7.28 -28.26
CA ARG A 173 -1.74 -6.32 -29.29
C ARG A 173 -3.26 -6.28 -29.38
N ARG A 174 -3.93 -7.44 -29.38
CA ARG A 174 -5.40 -7.56 -29.40
C ARG A 174 -6.05 -6.83 -28.23
N LEU A 175 -5.57 -7.07 -27.00
CA LEU A 175 -6.03 -6.37 -25.80
C LEU A 175 -5.83 -4.86 -25.92
N THR A 176 -4.67 -4.41 -26.39
CA THR A 176 -4.37 -2.98 -26.55
C THR A 176 -5.34 -2.29 -27.53
N THR A 177 -5.58 -2.89 -28.69
CA THR A 177 -6.47 -2.31 -29.70
C THR A 177 -7.93 -2.30 -29.23
N ASN A 178 -8.40 -3.39 -28.60
CA ASN A 178 -9.79 -3.52 -28.17
C ASN A 178 -10.17 -2.57 -27.02
N TYR A 179 -9.20 -2.21 -26.16
CA TYR A 179 -9.44 -1.40 -24.98
C TYR A 179 -8.86 0.03 -25.07
N TYR A 180 -8.36 0.47 -26.23
CA TYR A 180 -7.83 1.83 -26.43
C TYR A 180 -8.85 2.89 -25.98
N PRO A 181 -8.44 3.93 -25.22
CA PRO A 181 -7.05 4.33 -24.90
C PRO A 181 -6.44 3.68 -23.65
N LYS A 182 -7.04 2.61 -23.11
CA LYS A 182 -6.51 1.90 -21.93
C LYS A 182 -5.47 0.85 -22.34
N PHE A 183 -4.21 1.15 -22.09
CA PHE A 183 -3.10 0.21 -22.28
C PHE A 183 -2.95 -0.71 -21.06
N GLY A 184 -2.60 -1.98 -21.29
CA GLY A 184 -2.41 -2.96 -20.21
C GLY A 184 -3.70 -3.33 -19.48
N HIS A 185 -4.83 -3.40 -20.20
CA HIS A 185 -6.09 -3.86 -19.64
C HIS A 185 -6.04 -5.38 -19.39
N GLU A 186 -5.77 -5.75 -18.15
CA GLU A 186 -5.60 -7.13 -17.71
C GLU A 186 -6.58 -7.45 -16.58
N ILE A 187 -7.29 -8.58 -16.71
CA ILE A 187 -8.29 -9.03 -15.72
C ILE A 187 -7.79 -10.24 -14.92
N GLU A 188 -6.74 -10.89 -15.40
CA GLU A 188 -6.17 -12.08 -14.78
C GLU A 188 -5.14 -11.69 -13.73
N LYS A 189 -5.08 -12.45 -12.64
CA LYS A 189 -4.07 -12.27 -11.60
C LYS A 189 -2.68 -12.59 -12.19
N PRO A 190 -1.71 -11.67 -12.14
CA PRO A 190 -0.35 -11.90 -12.64
C PRO A 190 0.40 -12.93 -11.80
N ARG A 191 1.59 -13.32 -12.27
CA ARG A 191 2.48 -14.22 -11.51
C ARG A 191 2.92 -13.55 -10.21
N THR A 192 2.65 -14.23 -9.10
CA THR A 192 3.02 -13.80 -7.75
C THR A 192 3.96 -14.79 -7.07
N ALA A 193 4.60 -14.33 -6.00
CA ALA A 193 5.21 -15.15 -4.96
C ALA A 193 5.42 -14.31 -3.70
N LYS A 194 5.06 -14.88 -2.54
CA LYS A 194 5.08 -14.20 -1.24
C LYS A 194 6.42 -13.53 -0.93
N ILE A 195 6.36 -12.41 -0.22
CA ILE A 195 7.51 -11.75 0.38
C ILE A 195 7.40 -11.80 1.90
N TYR A 196 8.49 -12.17 2.55
CA TYR A 196 8.63 -12.13 4.00
C TYR A 196 9.85 -11.28 4.38
N ILE A 197 9.65 -10.33 5.29
CA ILE A 197 10.70 -9.59 5.98
C ILE A 197 10.51 -9.87 7.47
N GLY A 198 11.53 -10.43 8.11
CA GLY A 198 11.55 -10.78 9.53
C GLY A 198 11.57 -9.55 10.43
N ASN A 199 11.87 -9.75 11.70
CA ASN A 199 11.97 -8.69 12.68
C ASN A 199 13.33 -7.99 12.62
N ASP A 200 13.42 -6.79 13.18
CA ASP A 200 14.69 -6.07 13.40
C ASP A 200 15.50 -5.83 12.10
N CYS A 201 14.82 -5.78 10.96
CA CYS A 201 15.46 -5.60 9.66
C CYS A 201 15.64 -4.11 9.32
N TRP A 202 16.76 -3.80 8.65
CA TRP A 202 17.00 -2.49 8.05
C TRP A 202 17.07 -2.60 6.53
N ILE A 203 16.13 -1.96 5.83
CA ILE A 203 16.10 -1.92 4.37
C ILE A 203 16.58 -0.54 3.91
N GLY A 204 17.77 -0.50 3.29
CA GLY A 204 18.43 0.71 2.81
C GLY A 204 17.67 1.42 1.69
N ARG A 205 17.94 2.72 1.52
CA ARG A 205 17.26 3.58 0.53
C ARG A 205 17.37 2.99 -0.88
N GLU A 206 16.28 3.07 -1.65
CA GLU A 206 16.20 2.56 -3.03
C GLU A 206 16.48 1.05 -3.19
N ALA A 207 16.42 0.27 -2.10
CA ALA A 207 16.47 -1.18 -2.19
C ALA A 207 15.20 -1.76 -2.84
N VAL A 208 15.35 -2.88 -3.55
CA VAL A 208 14.26 -3.53 -4.29
C VAL A 208 14.12 -4.97 -3.82
N ILE A 209 12.95 -5.31 -3.27
CA ILE A 209 12.60 -6.64 -2.79
C ILE A 209 11.49 -7.19 -3.68
N LEU A 210 11.78 -8.22 -4.47
CA LEU A 210 10.83 -8.81 -5.41
C LEU A 210 10.23 -10.11 -4.89
N LYS A 211 9.17 -10.53 -5.57
CA LYS A 211 8.40 -11.75 -5.29
C LYS A 211 9.28 -12.97 -5.03
N GLY A 212 8.95 -13.74 -4.01
CA GLY A 212 9.68 -14.94 -3.61
C GLY A 212 10.96 -14.69 -2.80
N VAL A 213 11.16 -13.46 -2.30
CA VAL A 213 12.24 -13.16 -1.35
C VAL A 213 11.76 -13.37 0.08
N THR A 214 12.59 -14.05 0.88
CA THR A 214 12.47 -14.14 2.33
C THR A 214 13.71 -13.53 2.97
N ILE A 215 13.52 -12.49 3.78
CA ILE A 215 14.53 -11.88 4.62
C ILE A 215 14.23 -12.33 6.06
N LYS A 216 15.18 -13.02 6.69
CA LYS A 216 15.06 -13.44 8.09
C LYS A 216 15.36 -12.27 9.04
N ASN A 217 15.46 -12.50 10.34
CA ASN A 217 15.56 -11.43 11.33
C ASN A 217 16.94 -10.79 11.36
N SER A 218 17.01 -9.54 11.84
CA SER A 218 18.26 -8.81 12.02
C SER A 218 19.08 -8.68 10.73
N VAL A 219 18.41 -8.59 9.58
CA VAL A 219 19.07 -8.43 8.27
C VAL A 219 19.16 -6.96 7.88
N VAL A 220 20.33 -6.56 7.38
CA VAL A 220 20.53 -5.26 6.74
C VAL A 220 20.62 -5.44 5.23
N VAL A 221 19.74 -4.79 4.47
CA VAL A 221 19.82 -4.68 3.01
C VAL A 221 20.42 -3.33 2.67
N GLY A 222 21.55 -3.32 1.96
CA GLY A 222 22.28 -2.12 1.61
C GLY A 222 21.53 -1.19 0.66
N TYR A 223 22.04 0.04 0.54
CA TYR A 223 21.59 1.03 -0.44
C TYR A 223 21.51 0.43 -1.86
N ARG A 224 20.41 0.71 -2.58
CA ARG A 224 20.19 0.26 -3.97
C ARG A 224 20.36 -1.24 -4.23
N THR A 225 20.28 -2.07 -3.20
CA THR A 225 20.44 -3.52 -3.36
C THR A 225 19.14 -4.14 -3.85
N MET A 226 19.21 -4.92 -4.93
CA MET A 226 18.07 -5.68 -5.46
C MET A 226 18.13 -7.14 -5.04
N LEU A 227 17.07 -7.62 -4.38
CA LEU A 227 16.83 -9.04 -4.10
C LEU A 227 15.70 -9.53 -5.02
N SER A 228 16.02 -10.42 -5.95
CA SER A 228 15.09 -10.87 -6.99
C SER A 228 14.38 -12.20 -6.69
N LYS A 229 14.95 -13.01 -5.80
CA LYS A 229 14.40 -14.27 -5.24
C LYS A 229 15.35 -14.80 -4.16
N GLY A 230 14.88 -15.70 -3.29
CA GLY A 230 15.73 -16.47 -2.38
C GLY A 230 15.57 -16.10 -0.91
N ILE A 231 16.47 -16.63 -0.07
CA ILE A 231 16.41 -16.47 1.38
C ILE A 231 17.71 -15.80 1.86
N ILE A 232 17.57 -14.74 2.65
CA ILE A 232 18.67 -14.13 3.41
C ILE A 232 18.51 -14.55 4.87
N GLU A 233 19.45 -15.34 5.37
CA GLU A 233 19.43 -15.88 6.73
C GLU A 233 19.63 -14.80 7.81
N ASP A 234 19.32 -15.15 9.07
CA ASP A 234 19.37 -14.21 10.20
C ASP A 234 20.76 -13.56 10.37
N ASN A 235 20.78 -12.32 10.88
CA ASN A 235 21.99 -11.60 11.26
C ASN A 235 22.99 -11.39 10.11
N LYS A 236 22.48 -11.13 8.89
CA LYS A 236 23.31 -10.87 7.71
C LYS A 236 23.19 -9.42 7.24
N THR A 237 24.25 -8.96 6.59
CA THR A 237 24.17 -7.76 5.74
C THR A 237 24.31 -8.22 4.30
N VAL A 238 23.38 -7.80 3.44
CA VAL A 238 23.41 -8.07 2.00
C VAL A 238 23.54 -6.75 1.25
N ILE A 239 24.55 -6.67 0.38
CA ILE A 239 24.79 -5.52 -0.49
C ILE A 239 24.96 -6.01 -1.93
N GLN A 240 24.70 -5.14 -2.89
CA GLN A 240 25.02 -5.39 -4.28
C GLN A 240 26.45 -4.91 -4.59
N GLU A 241 27.26 -5.79 -5.16
CA GLU A 241 28.57 -5.42 -5.70
C GLU A 241 28.40 -4.74 -7.07
N ILE A 242 29.04 -3.57 -7.24
CA ILE A 242 28.99 -2.79 -8.47
C ILE A 242 30.42 -2.52 -8.93
N SER A 243 30.82 -3.12 -10.04
CA SER A 243 32.09 -2.80 -10.70
C SER A 243 31.93 -1.60 -11.63
N TYR A 244 32.91 -0.69 -11.62
CA TYR A 244 33.00 0.41 -12.58
C TYR A 244 34.30 0.33 -13.39
N ARG A 245 34.31 0.95 -14.57
CA ARG A 245 35.52 1.14 -15.40
C ARG A 245 35.64 2.62 -15.72
N ILE A 246 36.86 3.14 -15.66
CA ILE A 246 37.20 4.49 -16.11
C ILE A 246 37.67 4.36 -17.55
N LEU A 247 37.08 5.13 -18.46
CA LEU A 247 37.46 5.20 -19.86
C LEU A 247 38.05 6.58 -20.14
N ASP A 248 39.11 6.65 -20.92
CA ASP A 248 39.62 7.92 -21.44
C ASP A 248 38.59 8.52 -22.41
N LYS A 249 38.58 9.86 -22.50
CA LYS A 249 37.68 10.61 -23.39
C LYS A 249 38.12 10.55 -24.85
#